data_AF-A0A5S9F2C3-F1
#
_entry.id   AF-A0A5S9F2C3-F1
#
_cell.length_a   1.000
_cell.length_b   1.000
_cell.length_c   1.000
_cell.angle_alpha   90.00
_cell.angle_beta   90.00
_cell.angle_gamma   90.00
#
_symmetry.space_group_name_H-M   'P 1'
#
loop_
_entity.id
_entity.type
_entity.pdbx_description
1 polymer ?
#
loop_
_entity_poly.entity_id
_entity_poly.type
_entity_poly.pdbx_seq_one_letter_code
_entity_poly.pdbx_strand_id
1 'polypeptide(L)'
;MQGKNHIIGFFMGCLAVFALWFALQLQEYSFAVAILLSIISGGLGHLLGCILFQVAPRTTLIALFLSFIFYTTYFIPEINKHRKELNPNKEEFLKTAPPELVMTTTALGGLRGFIIDMLWLRATKLRDEGKHYEIIQLYDLIGKLEPRLPSIWEFTAWEMSYNIAASTPKREEKWRWIWKGVEQLRNYGIRYNPGAYKLYWQLAFIFFHKAGVNNQEKHGSYFQQQIIKMSNDILGSRPNLKFLVDVPRSYLQLLKHPNIQFLIQTKGVDYVRDMDDKISQKTTLLSVGELLKSELQNQPPPASDEEKQKLLKGYSLLQKHWVVKNLWEKLRMTPQKMYAIEKKYIAIDWRLAAAHSLYWAQEGVDIQNQKPESWLENEQNRVNVQNMNRLRFNALREIFEYGFPVDFEDNQLICIPNFNVIKPLNKVFMELQDVWGERGIVSHEEFLRDVVKTTYVYGRKDLAMKYYKKMKKLFKNPKYNQDLEQYVILEIARKIDYWGRAHEIEAYIIGFLKRGYLDLFRNYVDEEGKKRAIEFHQFAKLVHVQYVKRHGELKHMAKPYVYFVKTAQKSIKKTLISQNGKKRGQQIWSNIRAAYPELIAID
;
A
#
# COMPACT_ATOMS: atom_id res chain seq x y z
N MET A 1 -1.60 6.54 49.23
CA MET A 1 -1.69 8.02 49.01
C MET A 1 -0.34 8.73 49.12
N GLN A 2 0.66 8.22 49.85
CA GLN A 2 2.00 8.86 49.98
C GLN A 2 2.82 8.93 48.67
N GLY A 3 2.68 7.98 47.74
CA GLY A 3 3.46 7.97 46.48
C GLY A 3 3.06 9.02 45.42
N LYS A 4 1.83 9.56 45.46
CA LYS A 4 1.37 10.59 44.49
C LYS A 4 1.96 11.97 44.79
N ASN A 5 2.19 12.31 46.06
CA ASN A 5 2.69 13.62 46.46
C ASN A 5 4.18 13.81 46.10
N HIS A 6 4.97 12.74 46.09
CA HIS A 6 6.39 12.81 45.72
C HIS A 6 6.62 13.02 44.22
N ILE A 7 5.73 12.51 43.36
CA ILE A 7 5.83 12.66 41.89
C ILE A 7 5.44 14.08 41.46
N ILE A 8 4.43 14.67 42.11
CA ILE A 8 4.02 16.06 41.86
C ILE A 8 5.12 17.04 42.33
N GLY A 9 5.71 16.78 43.51
CA GLY A 9 6.86 17.55 43.99
C GLY A 9 8.09 17.47 43.07
N PHE A 10 8.33 16.30 42.46
CA PHE A 10 9.42 16.10 41.49
C PHE A 10 9.23 16.94 40.21
N PHE A 11 8.01 16.99 39.65
CA PHE A 11 7.73 17.79 38.46
C PHE A 11 7.81 19.29 38.72
N MET A 12 7.30 19.76 39.86
CA MET A 12 7.42 21.16 40.26
C MET A 12 8.88 21.57 40.51
N GLY A 13 9.70 20.68 41.07
CA GLY A 13 11.13 20.93 41.28
C GLY A 13 11.92 21.03 39.97
N CYS A 14 11.67 20.16 38.98
CA CYS A 14 12.33 20.25 37.67
C CYS A 14 11.99 21.55 36.90
N LEU A 15 10.75 22.03 37.00
CA LEU A 15 10.33 23.30 36.41
C LEU A 15 10.98 24.51 37.09
N ALA A 16 11.09 24.49 38.42
CA ALA A 16 11.79 25.54 39.17
C ALA A 16 13.28 25.60 38.81
N VAL A 17 13.93 24.45 38.62
CA VAL A 17 15.34 24.33 38.22
C VAL A 17 15.58 24.84 36.80
N PHE A 18 14.66 24.57 35.86
CA PHE A 18 14.77 25.06 34.49
C PHE A 18 14.56 26.58 34.41
N ALA A 19 13.62 27.12 35.20
CA ALA A 19 13.46 28.56 35.36
C ALA A 19 14.72 29.22 35.97
N LEU A 20 15.40 28.53 36.90
CA LEU A 20 16.67 28.97 37.49
C LEU A 20 17.82 29.01 36.48
N TRP A 21 17.95 28.00 35.63
CA TRP A 21 18.98 27.95 34.59
C TRP A 21 18.75 29.02 33.52
N PHE A 22 17.49 29.27 33.14
CA PHE A 22 17.12 30.30 32.17
C PHE A 22 17.33 31.73 32.74
N ALA A 23 17.08 31.93 34.05
CA ALA A 23 17.33 33.20 34.74
C ALA A 23 18.82 33.55 34.90
N LEU A 24 19.70 32.55 34.96
CA LEU A 24 21.15 32.76 35.07
C LEU A 24 21.82 33.16 33.73
N GLN A 25 21.17 32.88 32.59
CA GLN A 25 21.67 33.22 31.25
C GLN A 25 21.26 34.62 30.77
N LEU A 26 20.16 35.18 31.30
CA LEU A 26 19.62 36.46 30.88
C LEU A 26 19.84 37.51 31.97
N GLN A 27 20.94 38.25 31.87
CA GLN A 27 21.33 39.25 32.87
C GLN A 27 20.37 40.46 32.99
N GLU A 28 19.29 40.56 32.20
CA GLU A 28 18.46 41.77 32.14
C GLU A 28 16.93 41.60 32.13
N TYR A 29 16.35 40.39 32.20
CA TYR A 29 14.88 40.24 32.13
C TYR A 29 14.27 39.51 33.33
N SER A 30 14.19 40.23 34.45
CA SER A 30 13.55 39.81 35.70
C SER A 30 12.03 39.60 35.59
N PHE A 31 11.36 40.27 34.65
CA PHE A 31 9.89 40.28 34.57
C PHE A 31 9.28 39.06 33.85
N ALA A 32 9.95 38.55 32.80
CA ALA A 32 9.44 37.42 32.01
C ALA A 32 9.57 36.07 32.76
N VAL A 33 10.64 35.91 33.54
CA VAL A 33 10.87 34.74 34.41
C VAL A 33 9.83 34.67 35.54
N ALA A 34 9.43 35.83 36.08
CA ALA A 34 8.41 35.93 37.13
C ALA A 34 7.00 35.55 36.66
N ILE A 35 6.68 35.78 35.39
CA ILE A 35 5.39 35.37 34.78
C ILE A 35 5.37 33.86 34.54
N LEU A 36 6.49 33.25 34.11
CA LEU A 36 6.58 31.81 33.92
C LEU A 36 6.44 31.03 35.24
N LEU A 37 7.05 31.51 36.32
CA LEU A 37 6.93 30.91 37.66
C LEU A 37 5.53 31.07 38.28
N SER A 38 4.76 32.08 37.84
CA SER A 38 3.40 32.37 38.33
C SER A 38 2.37 31.35 37.88
N ILE A 39 2.52 30.92 36.63
CA ILE A 39 1.59 30.00 35.97
C ILE A 39 1.79 28.57 36.48
N ILE A 40 3.00 28.23 36.95
CA ILE A 40 3.39 26.86 37.31
C ILE A 40 3.04 26.49 38.76
N SER A 41 2.98 27.46 39.69
CA SER A 41 3.07 27.17 41.14
C SER A 41 1.80 27.43 41.95
N GLY A 42 0.67 27.76 41.32
CA GLY A 42 -0.63 27.89 42.00
C GLY A 42 -0.58 28.83 43.21
N GLY A 43 -0.48 30.14 42.99
CA GLY A 43 -0.71 31.22 43.96
C GLY A 43 0.30 31.36 45.11
N LEU A 44 0.66 30.28 45.80
CA LEU A 44 1.53 30.31 46.99
C LEU A 44 3.03 30.18 46.68
N GLY A 45 3.42 29.57 45.55
CA GLY A 45 4.82 29.48 45.14
C GLY A 45 5.43 30.79 44.65
N HIS A 46 4.60 31.77 44.29
CA HIS A 46 5.03 33.07 43.76
C HIS A 46 5.74 33.92 44.81
N LEU A 47 5.18 33.99 46.03
CA LEU A 47 5.76 34.76 47.12
C LEU A 47 7.07 34.13 47.62
N LEU A 48 7.09 32.81 47.83
CA LEU A 48 8.28 32.11 48.31
C LEU A 48 9.41 32.12 47.28
N GLY A 49 9.09 31.96 45.99
CA GLY A 49 10.08 32.00 44.91
C GLY A 49 10.71 33.38 44.73
N CYS A 50 9.92 34.46 44.77
CA CYS A 50 10.42 35.83 44.67
C CYS A 50 11.25 36.23 45.90
N ILE A 51 10.85 35.82 47.11
CA ILE A 51 11.62 36.09 48.36
C ILE A 51 12.93 35.32 48.37
N LEU A 52 12.93 34.03 47.98
CA LEU A 52 14.16 33.24 47.90
C LEU A 52 15.12 33.77 46.83
N PHE A 53 14.63 34.29 45.71
CA PHE A 53 15.47 34.81 44.63
C PHE A 53 16.08 36.20 44.93
N GLN A 54 15.39 37.03 45.72
CA GLN A 54 15.90 38.34 46.14
C GLN A 54 16.81 38.28 47.38
N VAL A 55 16.66 37.26 48.24
CA VAL A 55 17.29 37.23 49.57
C VAL A 55 18.33 36.10 49.72
N ALA A 56 18.24 35.01 48.95
CA ALA A 56 19.17 33.89 49.12
C ALA A 56 20.49 34.13 48.35
N PRO A 57 21.66 34.02 49.00
CA PRO A 57 22.94 34.11 48.30
C PRO A 57 23.05 32.99 47.26
N ARG A 58 23.72 33.25 46.13
CA ARG A 58 23.89 32.30 45.00
C ARG A 58 24.33 30.90 45.44
N THR A 59 25.10 30.82 46.52
CA THR A 59 25.53 29.57 47.17
C THR A 59 24.37 28.69 47.64
N THR A 60 23.28 29.29 48.16
CA THR A 60 22.08 28.58 48.61
C THR A 60 21.30 27.98 47.45
N LEU A 61 21.17 28.72 46.34
CA LEU A 61 20.54 28.23 45.12
C LEU A 61 21.34 27.08 44.49
N ILE A 62 22.67 27.19 44.48
CA ILE A 62 23.56 26.11 44.04
C ILE A 62 23.42 24.89 44.96
N ALA A 63 23.39 25.09 46.29
CA ALA A 63 23.22 23.99 47.24
C ALA A 63 21.86 23.29 47.08
N LEU A 64 20.78 24.02 46.86
CA LEU A 64 19.45 23.46 46.57
C LEU A 64 19.44 22.67 45.26
N PHE A 65 20.08 23.20 44.21
CA PHE A 65 20.20 22.51 42.93
C PHE A 65 21.01 21.21 43.06
N LEU A 66 22.16 21.26 43.74
CA LEU A 66 22.99 20.08 44.02
C LEU A 66 22.26 19.07 44.91
N SER A 67 21.52 19.52 45.92
CA SER A 67 20.67 18.67 46.75
C SER A 67 19.56 18.00 45.93
N PHE A 68 19.00 18.70 44.94
CA PHE A 68 18.00 18.13 44.05
C PHE A 68 18.61 17.09 43.10
N ILE A 69 19.77 17.37 42.51
CA ILE A 69 20.54 16.39 41.72
C ILE A 69 20.86 15.16 42.57
N PHE A 70 21.33 15.36 43.80
CA PHE A 70 21.65 14.26 44.71
C PHE A 70 20.40 13.42 45.03
N TYR A 71 19.30 14.07 45.42
CA TYR A 71 18.03 13.40 45.71
C TYR A 71 17.52 12.62 44.50
N THR A 72 17.45 13.24 43.33
CA THR A 72 17.03 12.56 42.09
C THR A 72 17.92 11.38 41.74
N THR A 73 19.25 11.52 41.85
CA THR A 73 20.21 10.43 41.59
C THR A 73 20.03 9.27 42.58
N TYR A 74 19.76 9.57 43.84
CA TYR A 74 19.52 8.58 44.89
C TYR A 74 18.25 7.75 44.65
N PHE A 75 17.17 8.37 44.17
CA PHE A 75 15.88 7.68 43.93
C PHE A 75 15.74 7.04 42.54
N ILE A 76 16.57 7.40 41.56
CA ILE A 76 16.53 6.84 40.20
C ILE A 76 16.60 5.30 40.17
N PRO A 77 17.49 4.62 40.93
CA PRO A 77 17.57 3.16 40.95
C PRO A 77 16.25 2.50 41.38
N GLU A 78 15.63 3.00 42.45
CA GLU A 78 14.38 2.44 42.99
C GLU A 78 13.19 2.72 42.06
N ILE A 79 13.13 3.91 41.47
CA ILE A 79 12.15 4.25 40.43
C ILE A 79 12.32 3.35 39.20
N ASN A 80 13.55 3.08 38.79
CA ASN A 80 13.82 2.20 37.64
C ASN A 80 13.46 0.74 37.94
N LYS A 81 13.67 0.28 39.17
CA LYS A 81 13.23 -1.05 39.63
C LYS A 81 11.70 -1.17 39.55
N HIS A 82 10.95 -0.23 40.12
CA HIS A 82 9.48 -0.21 40.01
C HIS A 82 9.00 -0.10 38.56
N ARG A 83 9.68 0.71 37.72
CA ARG A 83 9.36 0.81 36.28
C ARG A 83 9.58 -0.52 35.55
N LYS A 84 10.59 -1.29 35.95
CA LYS A 84 10.89 -2.61 35.38
C LYS A 84 9.82 -3.63 35.76
N GLU A 85 9.37 -3.62 37.01
CA GLU A 85 8.30 -4.48 37.50
C GLU A 85 6.96 -4.16 36.81
N LEU A 86 6.65 -2.88 36.63
CA LEU A 86 5.39 -2.43 35.99
C LEU A 86 5.40 -2.50 34.46
N ASN A 87 6.57 -2.44 33.82
CA ASN A 87 6.68 -2.44 32.36
C ASN A 87 7.96 -3.16 31.88
N PRO A 88 8.03 -4.48 32.04
CA PRO A 88 9.23 -5.28 31.73
C PRO A 88 9.67 -5.14 30.27
N ASN A 89 8.72 -4.91 29.36
CA ASN A 89 8.98 -4.72 27.93
C ASN A 89 9.80 -3.46 27.61
N LYS A 90 9.96 -2.51 28.54
CA LYS A 90 10.72 -1.26 28.32
C LYS A 90 12.23 -1.47 28.23
N GLU A 91 12.81 -2.36 29.02
CA GLU A 91 14.25 -2.65 28.96
C GLU A 91 14.65 -3.39 27.68
N GLU A 92 13.81 -4.32 27.22
CA GLU A 92 14.07 -5.09 26.00
C GLU A 92 14.18 -4.20 24.76
N PHE A 93 13.39 -3.14 24.70
CA PHE A 93 13.50 -2.13 23.64
C PHE A 93 14.77 -1.30 23.74
N LEU A 94 15.18 -0.87 24.93
CA LEU A 94 16.43 -0.11 25.06
C LEU A 94 17.65 -0.92 24.62
N LYS A 95 17.61 -2.25 24.75
CA LYS A 95 18.67 -3.16 24.28
C LYS A 95 18.68 -3.37 22.76
N THR A 96 17.53 -3.23 22.10
CA THR A 96 17.34 -3.58 20.68
C THR A 96 17.11 -2.35 19.77
N ALA A 97 16.88 -1.18 20.37
CA ALA A 97 16.72 0.08 19.67
C ALA A 97 18.04 0.59 19.08
N PRO A 98 18.00 1.35 17.97
CA PRO A 98 19.18 2.05 17.46
C PRO A 98 19.80 2.98 18.52
N PRO A 99 21.14 3.14 18.56
CA PRO A 99 21.82 3.99 19.55
C PRO A 99 21.30 5.43 19.62
N GLU A 100 21.00 6.04 18.47
CA GLU A 100 20.39 7.37 18.39
C GLU A 100 19.05 7.44 19.13
N LEU A 101 18.24 6.38 19.06
CA LEU A 101 16.94 6.29 19.71
C LEU A 101 17.07 6.11 21.22
N VAL A 102 18.04 5.31 21.67
CA VAL A 102 18.35 5.17 23.08
C VAL A 102 18.79 6.52 23.63
N MET A 103 19.76 7.17 22.98
CA MET A 103 20.28 8.47 23.38
C MET A 103 19.17 9.54 23.46
N THR A 104 18.35 9.68 22.42
CA THR A 104 17.26 10.67 22.40
C THR A 104 16.17 10.38 23.43
N THR A 105 15.86 9.11 23.71
CA THR A 105 14.79 8.75 24.66
C THR A 105 15.25 8.71 26.11
N THR A 106 16.54 8.51 26.41
CA THR A 106 17.07 8.44 27.78
C THR A 106 17.76 9.71 28.25
N ALA A 107 18.48 10.43 27.37
CA ALA A 107 19.29 11.58 27.78
C ALA A 107 18.47 12.77 28.31
N LEU A 108 17.24 12.92 27.81
CA LEU A 108 16.40 14.08 28.11
C LEU A 108 15.50 13.89 29.35
N GLY A 109 15.44 12.69 29.93
CA GLY A 109 14.65 12.42 31.14
C GLY A 109 13.21 12.95 31.05
N GLY A 110 12.80 13.74 32.05
CA GLY A 110 11.49 14.41 32.09
C GLY A 110 11.36 15.63 31.17
N LEU A 111 12.47 16.24 30.73
CA LEU A 111 12.46 17.40 29.82
C LEU A 111 12.00 17.03 28.41
N ARG A 112 12.02 15.73 28.08
CA ARG A 112 11.54 15.21 26.81
C ARG A 112 10.12 15.67 26.48
N GLY A 113 9.21 15.70 27.46
CA GLY A 113 7.82 16.14 27.24
C GLY A 113 7.74 17.58 26.72
N PHE A 114 8.43 18.51 27.38
CA PHE A 114 8.49 19.92 26.96
C PHE A 114 9.09 20.09 25.57
N ILE A 115 10.15 19.34 25.25
CA ILE A 115 10.77 19.39 23.92
C ILE A 115 9.77 18.91 22.85
N ILE A 116 9.04 17.83 23.12
CA ILE A 116 8.00 17.33 22.21
C ILE A 116 6.92 18.38 21.96
N ASP A 117 6.42 19.04 23.01
CA ASP A 117 5.41 20.09 22.89
C ASP A 117 5.92 21.27 22.06
N MET A 118 7.16 21.71 22.28
CA MET A 118 7.80 22.75 21.47
C MET A 118 7.92 22.34 19.99
N LEU A 119 8.30 21.09 19.72
CA LEU A 119 8.41 20.57 18.36
C LEU A 119 7.04 20.53 17.67
N TRP A 120 5.98 20.14 18.39
CA TRP A 120 4.60 20.16 17.87
C TRP A 120 4.10 21.57 17.60
N LEU A 121 4.36 22.53 18.49
CA LEU A 121 4.01 23.94 18.27
C LEU A 121 4.70 24.49 17.01
N ARG A 122 5.99 24.20 16.84
CA ARG A 122 6.73 24.59 15.63
C ARG A 122 6.18 23.90 14.38
N ALA A 123 5.91 22.60 14.44
CA ALA A 123 5.38 21.84 13.31
C ALA A 123 3.99 22.35 12.90
N THR A 124 3.16 22.71 13.88
CA THR A 124 1.83 23.30 13.64
C THR A 124 1.95 24.65 12.95
N LYS A 125 2.82 25.54 13.44
CA LYS A 125 3.10 26.83 12.80
C LYS A 125 3.57 26.68 11.35
N LEU A 126 4.51 25.78 11.10
CA LEU A 126 5.01 25.50 9.73
C LEU A 126 3.91 24.94 8.82
N ARG A 127 3.00 24.12 9.37
CA ARG A 127 1.84 23.59 8.63
C ARG A 127 0.91 24.73 8.21
N ASP A 128 0.58 25.62 9.14
CA ASP A 128 -0.31 26.75 8.90
C ASP A 128 0.32 27.75 7.89
N GLU A 129 1.65 27.87 7.87
CA GLU A 129 2.40 28.66 6.89
C GLU A 129 2.63 27.95 5.53
N GLY A 130 2.23 26.69 5.38
CA GLY A 130 2.47 25.90 4.16
C GLY A 130 3.93 25.49 3.92
N LYS A 131 4.81 25.65 4.92
CA LYS A 131 6.26 25.37 4.83
C LYS A 131 6.56 23.90 5.13
N HIS A 132 6.18 23.03 4.21
CA HIS A 132 6.17 21.58 4.46
C HIS A 132 7.55 20.91 4.57
N TYR A 133 8.59 21.43 3.90
CA TYR A 133 9.90 20.77 3.83
C TYR A 133 10.57 20.55 5.20
N GLU A 134 10.40 21.50 6.13
CA GLU A 134 10.96 21.38 7.49
C GLU A 134 10.14 20.43 8.38
N ILE A 135 8.85 20.24 8.10
CA ILE A 135 7.94 19.46 8.94
C ILE A 135 8.38 17.99 9.04
N ILE A 136 8.96 17.41 7.97
CA ILE A 136 9.45 16.01 8.00
C ILE A 136 10.47 15.82 9.12
N GLN A 137 11.41 16.75 9.28
CA GLN A 137 12.48 16.63 10.27
C GLN A 137 11.91 16.70 11.69
N LEU A 138 10.92 17.56 11.90
CA LEU A 138 10.21 17.66 13.17
C LEU A 138 9.41 16.39 13.46
N TYR A 139 8.69 15.84 12.48
CA TYR A 139 7.93 14.59 12.63
C TYR A 139 8.84 13.37 12.88
N ASP A 140 9.99 13.28 12.22
CA ASP A 140 10.99 12.24 12.49
C ASP A 140 11.52 12.36 13.92
N LEU A 141 11.90 13.58 14.34
CA LEU A 141 12.39 13.83 15.70
C LEU A 141 11.32 13.54 16.76
N ILE A 142 10.08 13.98 16.56
CA ILE A 142 8.97 13.68 17.46
C ILE A 142 8.73 12.17 17.54
N GLY A 143 8.72 11.47 16.40
CA GLY A 143 8.57 10.02 16.37
C GLY A 143 9.71 9.29 17.09
N LYS A 144 10.95 9.75 16.92
CA LYS A 144 12.13 9.22 17.64
C LYS A 144 12.08 9.53 19.13
N LEU A 145 11.56 10.69 19.52
CA LEU A 145 11.33 11.00 20.92
C LEU A 145 10.23 10.08 21.46
N GLU A 146 9.13 9.83 20.74
CA GLU A 146 8.00 9.04 21.21
C GLU A 146 7.71 7.75 20.41
N PRO A 147 8.67 6.81 20.33
CA PRO A 147 8.61 5.74 19.35
C PRO A 147 7.52 4.71 19.63
N ARG A 148 7.05 4.64 20.87
CA ARG A 148 6.05 3.68 21.36
C ARG A 148 4.63 4.22 21.38
N LEU A 149 4.39 5.40 20.81
CA LEU A 149 3.05 5.98 20.71
C LEU A 149 2.54 5.85 19.26
N PRO A 150 1.73 4.83 18.94
CA PRO A 150 1.27 4.58 17.57
C PRO A 150 0.56 5.76 16.92
N SER A 151 -0.17 6.58 17.69
CA SER A 151 -0.90 7.73 17.14
C SER A 151 0.01 8.77 16.47
N ILE A 152 1.26 8.92 16.91
CA ILE A 152 2.21 9.85 16.27
C ILE A 152 2.56 9.38 14.87
N TRP A 153 2.88 8.09 14.73
CA TRP A 153 3.23 7.50 13.44
C TRP A 153 2.04 7.53 12.48
N GLU A 154 0.85 7.23 12.99
CA GLU A 154 -0.40 7.33 12.24
C GLU A 154 -0.67 8.76 11.75
N PHE A 155 -0.64 9.73 12.67
CA PHE A 155 -0.89 11.14 12.37
C PHE A 155 0.12 11.70 11.37
N THR A 156 1.42 11.53 11.63
CA THR A 156 2.48 12.09 10.77
C THR A 156 2.47 11.46 9.38
N ALA A 157 2.17 10.16 9.26
CA ALA A 157 2.02 9.50 7.97
C ALA A 157 0.75 9.94 7.22
N TRP A 158 -0.34 10.20 7.93
CA TRP A 158 -1.57 10.77 7.36
C TRP A 158 -1.30 12.18 6.82
N GLU A 159 -0.69 13.05 7.63
CA GLU A 159 -0.31 14.42 7.24
C GLU A 159 0.53 14.43 5.97
N MET A 160 1.56 13.59 5.90
CA MET A 160 2.41 13.49 4.70
C MET A 160 1.65 12.93 3.49
N SER A 161 0.92 11.83 3.67
CA SER A 161 0.29 11.13 2.54
C SER A 161 -0.95 11.83 2.01
N TYR A 162 -1.68 12.56 2.85
CA TYR A 162 -2.96 13.17 2.49
C TYR A 162 -2.87 14.67 2.42
N ASN A 163 -2.49 15.35 3.51
CA ASN A 163 -2.59 16.81 3.60
C ASN A 163 -1.49 17.50 2.79
N ILE A 164 -0.22 17.22 3.08
CA ILE A 164 0.93 17.81 2.38
C ILE A 164 0.97 17.36 0.91
N ALA A 165 0.69 16.08 0.66
CA ALA A 165 0.57 15.59 -0.71
C ALA A 165 -0.56 16.33 -1.46
N ALA A 166 -1.70 16.64 -0.84
CA ALA A 166 -2.78 17.38 -1.49
C ALA A 166 -2.40 18.81 -1.85
N SER A 167 -1.64 19.51 -1.00
CA SER A 167 -1.18 20.89 -1.26
C SER A 167 -0.06 21.00 -2.30
N THR A 168 0.56 19.89 -2.68
CA THR A 168 1.69 19.87 -3.61
C THR A 168 1.22 19.71 -5.08
N PRO A 169 1.59 20.64 -5.99
CA PRO A 169 1.08 20.63 -7.37
C PRO A 169 1.77 19.61 -8.29
N LYS A 170 3.06 19.33 -8.10
CA LYS A 170 3.83 18.43 -8.97
C LYS A 170 3.62 16.97 -8.58
N ARG A 171 3.32 16.11 -9.57
CA ARG A 171 3.04 14.67 -9.34
C ARG A 171 4.23 13.93 -8.69
N GLU A 172 5.46 14.27 -9.07
CA GLU A 172 6.68 13.66 -8.54
C GLU A 172 6.85 13.98 -7.04
N GLU A 173 6.62 15.24 -6.66
CA GLU A 173 6.72 15.69 -5.26
C GLU A 173 5.56 15.12 -4.43
N LYS A 174 4.34 15.11 -4.96
CA LYS A 174 3.17 14.47 -4.33
C LYS A 174 3.43 12.98 -4.04
N TRP A 175 4.03 12.26 -4.99
CA TRP A 175 4.43 10.86 -4.78
C TRP A 175 5.49 10.71 -3.69
N ARG A 176 6.51 11.59 -3.66
CA ARG A 176 7.53 11.56 -2.59
C ARG A 176 6.89 11.70 -1.21
N TRP A 177 5.90 12.58 -1.04
CA TRP A 177 5.18 12.75 0.22
C TRP A 177 4.35 11.53 0.61
N ILE A 178 3.61 10.95 -0.34
CA ILE A 178 2.87 9.69 -0.13
C ILE A 178 3.84 8.58 0.31
N TRP A 179 4.95 8.43 -0.40
CA TRP A 179 5.95 7.42 -0.09
C TRP A 179 6.63 7.67 1.26
N LYS A 180 6.86 8.93 1.65
CA LYS A 180 7.39 9.27 2.98
C LYS A 180 6.43 8.86 4.10
N GLY A 181 5.13 9.00 3.93
CA GLY A 181 4.15 8.47 4.88
C GLY A 181 4.16 6.94 4.96
N VAL A 182 4.32 6.26 3.83
CA VAL A 182 4.53 4.79 3.78
C VAL A 182 5.79 4.40 4.56
N GLU A 183 6.92 5.06 4.31
CA GLU A 183 8.19 4.83 5.01
C GLU A 183 8.07 5.08 6.51
N GLN A 184 7.39 6.15 6.92
CA GLN A 184 7.18 6.53 8.32
C GLN A 184 6.47 5.42 9.10
N LEU A 185 5.35 4.91 8.57
CA LEU A 185 4.63 3.80 9.20
C LEU A 185 5.45 2.52 9.20
N ARG A 186 6.05 2.21 8.06
CA ARG A 186 6.61 0.88 7.83
C ARG A 186 7.99 0.69 8.45
N ASN A 187 8.88 1.67 8.31
CA ASN A 187 10.25 1.59 8.77
C ASN A 187 10.39 1.92 10.27
N TYR A 188 9.47 2.71 10.82
CA TYR A 188 9.51 3.17 12.21
C TYR A 188 8.27 2.79 13.00
N GLY A 189 7.08 3.25 12.58
CA GLY A 189 5.85 3.03 13.35
C GLY A 189 5.59 1.56 13.71
N ILE A 190 5.49 0.70 12.70
CA ILE A 190 5.29 -0.75 12.85
C ILE A 190 6.51 -1.40 13.51
N ARG A 191 7.73 -0.99 13.15
CA ARG A 191 8.96 -1.52 13.75
C ARG A 191 8.99 -1.35 15.26
N TYR A 192 8.58 -0.18 15.76
CA TYR A 192 8.57 0.13 17.19
C TYR A 192 7.26 -0.27 17.88
N ASN A 193 6.19 -0.51 17.12
CA ASN A 193 4.87 -0.88 17.62
C ASN A 193 4.29 -2.09 16.85
N PRO A 194 4.95 -3.26 16.84
CA PRO A 194 4.52 -4.40 16.03
C PRO A 194 3.14 -4.94 16.43
N GLY A 195 2.70 -4.72 17.68
CA GLY A 195 1.37 -5.11 18.15
C GLY A 195 0.24 -4.12 17.81
N ALA A 196 0.56 -2.96 17.19
CA ALA A 196 -0.42 -1.91 16.92
C ALA A 196 -1.06 -2.09 15.53
N TYR A 197 -2.09 -2.94 15.44
CA TYR A 197 -2.79 -3.26 14.19
C TYR A 197 -3.27 -2.02 13.40
N LYS A 198 -3.58 -0.89 14.06
CA LYS A 198 -4.01 0.34 13.36
C LYS A 198 -2.93 0.90 12.42
N LEU A 199 -1.65 0.69 12.73
CA LEU A 199 -0.56 1.10 11.84
C LEU A 199 -0.51 0.24 10.56
N TYR A 200 -0.80 -1.05 10.69
CA TYR A 200 -0.94 -1.96 9.55
C TYR A 200 -2.15 -1.58 8.69
N TRP A 201 -3.27 -1.23 9.34
CA TRP A 201 -4.46 -0.74 8.66
C TRP A 201 -4.16 0.53 7.86
N GLN A 202 -3.55 1.52 8.49
CA GLN A 202 -3.20 2.79 7.87
C GLN A 202 -2.26 2.59 6.68
N LEU A 203 -1.24 1.74 6.83
CA LEU A 203 -0.31 1.42 5.75
C LEU A 203 -1.00 0.72 4.58
N ALA A 204 -1.83 -0.28 4.87
CA ALA A 204 -2.64 -0.97 3.85
C ALA A 204 -3.61 -0.02 3.16
N PHE A 205 -4.20 0.93 3.90
CA PHE A 205 -5.16 1.89 3.38
C PHE A 205 -4.51 2.92 2.47
N ILE A 206 -3.29 3.37 2.77
CA ILE A 206 -2.52 4.25 1.87
C ILE A 206 -2.30 3.57 0.53
N PHE A 207 -1.87 2.30 0.50
CA PHE A 207 -1.71 1.57 -0.77
C PHE A 207 -3.03 1.46 -1.54
N PHE A 208 -4.11 1.08 -0.87
CA PHE A 208 -5.44 0.93 -1.47
C PHE A 208 -5.96 2.27 -2.03
N HIS A 209 -5.96 3.32 -1.21
CA HIS A 209 -6.62 4.57 -1.55
C HIS A 209 -5.77 5.50 -2.42
N LYS A 210 -4.46 5.58 -2.18
CA LYS A 210 -3.57 6.53 -2.87
C LYS A 210 -2.88 5.93 -4.08
N ALA A 211 -2.58 4.63 -4.07
CA ALA A 211 -1.92 3.96 -5.19
C ALA A 211 -2.82 2.93 -5.90
N GLY A 212 -4.05 2.71 -5.42
CA GLY A 212 -5.03 1.81 -6.05
C GLY A 212 -5.49 2.29 -7.42
N VAL A 213 -6.10 1.37 -8.17
CA VAL A 213 -6.47 1.63 -9.56
C VAL A 213 -7.66 2.60 -9.64
N ASN A 214 -8.58 2.52 -8.68
CA ASN A 214 -9.76 3.37 -8.57
C ASN A 214 -9.50 4.79 -8.01
N ASN A 215 -8.23 5.17 -7.82
CA ASN A 215 -7.88 6.48 -7.30
C ASN A 215 -8.39 7.60 -8.24
N GLN A 216 -9.23 8.49 -7.70
CA GLN A 216 -9.82 9.62 -8.42
C GLN A 216 -8.92 10.87 -8.47
N GLU A 217 -7.76 10.84 -7.83
CA GLU A 217 -6.75 11.91 -7.92
C GLU A 217 -6.24 12.07 -9.36
N LYS A 218 -6.08 13.32 -9.81
CA LYS A 218 -5.62 13.67 -11.17
C LYS A 218 -4.30 13.01 -11.54
N HIS A 219 -3.43 12.79 -10.56
CA HIS A 219 -2.12 12.16 -10.72
C HIS A 219 -2.09 10.69 -10.28
N GLY A 220 -3.24 10.06 -10.02
CA GLY A 220 -3.34 8.69 -9.52
C GLY A 220 -2.60 7.66 -10.37
N SER A 221 -2.65 7.79 -11.70
CA SER A 221 -1.95 6.89 -12.61
C SER A 221 -0.43 6.97 -12.52
N TYR A 222 0.12 8.14 -12.20
CA TYR A 222 1.55 8.27 -11.92
C TYR A 222 1.95 7.45 -10.69
N PHE A 223 1.14 7.43 -9.64
CA PHE A 223 1.42 6.63 -8.43
C PHE A 223 1.35 5.13 -8.72
N GLN A 224 0.38 4.70 -9.55
CA GLN A 224 0.28 3.33 -10.04
C GLN A 224 1.53 2.93 -10.82
N GLN A 225 2.03 3.79 -11.72
CA GLN A 225 3.29 3.58 -12.44
C GLN A 225 4.47 3.41 -11.49
N GLN A 226 4.59 4.23 -10.44
CA GLN A 226 5.70 4.12 -9.49
C GLN A 226 5.68 2.79 -8.72
N ILE A 227 4.51 2.35 -8.24
CA ILE A 227 4.39 1.05 -7.55
C ILE A 227 4.65 -0.13 -8.49
N ILE A 228 4.09 -0.09 -9.70
CA ILE A 228 4.29 -1.14 -10.72
C ILE A 228 5.77 -1.22 -11.09
N LYS A 229 6.40 -0.07 -11.38
CA LYS A 229 7.82 0.01 -11.73
C LYS A 229 8.68 -0.55 -10.60
N MET A 230 8.54 -0.05 -9.38
CA MET A 230 9.33 -0.51 -8.24
C MET A 230 9.17 -2.01 -7.98
N SER A 231 7.94 -2.52 -8.06
CA SER A 231 7.68 -3.95 -7.85
C SER A 231 8.28 -4.79 -8.98
N ASN A 232 8.15 -4.35 -10.23
CA ASN A 232 8.72 -5.01 -11.40
C ASN A 232 10.26 -4.97 -11.40
N ASP A 233 10.85 -3.86 -10.98
CA ASP A 233 12.31 -3.71 -10.85
C ASP A 233 12.87 -4.73 -9.84
N ILE A 234 12.11 -5.07 -8.78
CA ILE A 234 12.54 -6.03 -7.76
C ILE A 234 12.21 -7.48 -8.15
N LEU A 235 10.98 -7.74 -8.59
CA LEU A 235 10.41 -9.09 -8.74
C LEU A 235 10.36 -9.58 -10.20
N GLY A 236 10.51 -8.68 -11.17
CA GLY A 236 10.11 -8.92 -12.55
C GLY A 236 8.59 -9.04 -12.72
N SER A 237 8.15 -9.46 -13.90
CA SER A 237 6.72 -9.47 -14.26
C SER A 237 5.90 -10.53 -13.51
N ARG A 238 6.50 -11.69 -13.22
CA ARG A 238 5.85 -12.83 -12.56
C ARG A 238 6.86 -13.61 -11.72
N PRO A 239 7.16 -13.18 -10.49
CA PRO A 239 8.10 -13.89 -9.63
C PRO A 239 7.54 -15.26 -9.25
N ASN A 240 8.39 -16.27 -9.18
CA ASN A 240 8.05 -17.53 -8.53
C ASN A 240 8.48 -17.46 -7.05
N LEU A 241 7.57 -17.02 -6.19
CA LEU A 241 7.85 -16.80 -4.78
C LEU A 241 8.30 -18.05 -4.03
N LYS A 242 7.89 -19.25 -4.48
CA LYS A 242 8.29 -20.52 -3.86
C LYS A 242 9.82 -20.65 -3.79
N PHE A 243 10.53 -20.19 -4.81
CA PHE A 243 12.01 -20.25 -4.84
C PHE A 243 12.70 -19.16 -4.04
N LEU A 244 11.95 -18.26 -3.39
CA LEU A 244 12.46 -17.16 -2.58
C LEU A 244 12.23 -17.37 -1.08
N VAL A 245 11.36 -18.31 -0.67
CA VAL A 245 10.96 -18.57 0.73
C VAL A 245 12.15 -18.92 1.61
N ASP A 246 13.08 -19.73 1.12
CA ASP A 246 14.21 -20.23 1.93
C ASP A 246 15.52 -19.47 1.66
N VAL A 247 15.45 -18.40 0.87
CA VAL A 247 16.64 -17.62 0.51
C VAL A 247 17.07 -16.76 1.70
N PRO A 248 18.32 -16.89 2.18
CA PRO A 248 18.80 -16.12 3.33
C PRO A 248 18.77 -14.62 3.04
N ARG A 249 18.21 -13.82 3.97
CA ARG A 249 18.20 -12.35 3.87
C ARG A 249 19.52 -11.71 4.32
N SER A 250 20.22 -12.33 5.27
CA SER A 250 21.51 -11.84 5.77
C SER A 250 22.64 -12.35 4.89
N TYR A 251 23.56 -11.48 4.51
CA TYR A 251 24.78 -11.87 3.80
C TYR A 251 25.59 -12.92 4.57
N LEU A 252 25.67 -12.82 5.90
CA LEU A 252 26.36 -13.81 6.73
C LEU A 252 25.70 -15.20 6.69
N GLN A 253 24.37 -15.26 6.58
CA GLN A 253 23.66 -16.53 6.40
C GLN A 253 23.80 -17.05 4.96
N LEU A 254 23.83 -16.14 3.98
CA LEU A 254 24.04 -16.47 2.58
C LEU A 254 25.39 -17.16 2.36
N LEU A 255 26.47 -16.64 2.98
CA LEU A 255 27.79 -17.24 2.91
C LEU A 255 27.82 -18.69 3.39
N LYS A 256 26.97 -19.07 4.35
CA LYS A 256 26.89 -20.45 4.87
C LYS A 256 26.11 -21.41 3.98
N HIS A 257 25.43 -20.91 2.93
CA HIS A 257 24.59 -21.75 2.09
C HIS A 257 25.43 -22.67 1.18
N PRO A 258 25.09 -23.97 1.01
CA PRO A 258 25.89 -24.93 0.23
C PRO A 258 26.24 -24.46 -1.20
N ASN A 259 25.28 -23.88 -1.92
CA ASN A 259 25.53 -23.34 -3.26
C ASN A 259 26.52 -22.16 -3.28
N ILE A 260 26.59 -21.36 -2.21
CA ILE A 260 27.54 -20.25 -2.09
C ILE A 260 28.90 -20.79 -1.62
N GLN A 261 28.92 -21.75 -0.69
CA GLN A 261 30.14 -22.44 -0.29
C GLN A 261 30.84 -23.10 -1.48
N PHE A 262 30.09 -23.72 -2.39
CA PHE A 262 30.64 -24.22 -3.64
C PHE A 262 31.25 -23.10 -4.50
N LEU A 263 30.54 -21.98 -4.67
CA LEU A 263 31.05 -20.83 -5.42
C LEU A 263 32.33 -20.25 -4.80
N ILE A 264 32.41 -20.20 -3.47
CA ILE A 264 33.60 -19.79 -2.71
C ILE A 264 34.75 -20.77 -2.94
N GLN A 265 34.49 -22.08 -2.89
CA GLN A 265 35.52 -23.10 -3.14
C GLN A 265 36.08 -23.01 -4.56
N THR A 266 35.24 -22.73 -5.55
CA THR A 266 35.65 -22.67 -6.96
C THR A 266 36.28 -21.33 -7.36
N LYS A 267 35.81 -20.21 -6.81
CA LYS A 267 36.19 -18.86 -7.27
C LYS A 267 36.90 -18.00 -6.21
N GLY A 268 36.90 -18.43 -4.96
CA GLY A 268 37.43 -17.67 -3.82
C GLY A 268 36.37 -16.77 -3.17
N VAL A 269 36.58 -16.46 -1.89
CA VAL A 269 35.66 -15.63 -1.10
C VAL A 269 35.64 -14.16 -1.56
N ASP A 270 36.79 -13.63 -1.98
CA ASP A 270 36.90 -12.24 -2.46
C ASP A 270 36.10 -12.04 -3.76
N TYR A 271 36.09 -13.05 -4.63
CA TYR A 271 35.27 -13.03 -5.85
C TYR A 271 33.77 -12.95 -5.51
N VAL A 272 33.30 -13.76 -4.55
CA VAL A 272 31.88 -13.74 -4.15
C VAL A 272 31.51 -12.41 -3.52
N ARG A 273 32.40 -11.81 -2.72
CA ARG A 273 32.21 -10.48 -2.15
C ARG A 273 32.12 -9.39 -3.23
N ASP A 274 33.09 -9.34 -4.15
CA ASP A 274 33.08 -8.38 -5.27
C ASP A 274 31.81 -8.54 -6.12
N MET A 275 31.37 -9.77 -6.36
CA MET A 275 30.12 -10.04 -7.06
C MET A 275 28.89 -9.52 -6.31
N ASP A 276 28.80 -9.74 -4.99
CA ASP A 276 27.70 -9.22 -4.17
C ASP A 276 27.69 -7.69 -4.14
N ASP A 277 28.86 -7.04 -4.12
CA ASP A 277 28.99 -5.58 -4.20
C ASP A 277 28.48 -5.05 -5.55
N LYS A 278 28.91 -5.66 -6.67
CA LYS A 278 28.45 -5.32 -8.02
C LYS A 278 26.95 -5.54 -8.19
N ILE A 279 26.42 -6.63 -7.63
CA ILE A 279 24.98 -6.94 -7.65
C ILE A 279 24.20 -5.94 -6.78
N SER A 280 24.71 -5.60 -5.59
CA SER A 280 24.08 -4.65 -4.68
C SER A 280 23.94 -3.24 -5.27
N GLN A 281 24.83 -2.85 -6.19
CA GLN A 281 24.74 -1.58 -6.93
C GLN A 281 23.66 -1.58 -8.04
N LYS A 282 23.13 -2.74 -8.42
CA LYS A 282 22.08 -2.84 -9.43
C LYS A 282 20.73 -2.37 -8.88
N THR A 283 19.94 -1.75 -9.76
CA THR A 283 18.64 -1.19 -9.41
C THR A 283 17.48 -2.07 -9.84
N THR A 284 17.69 -2.96 -10.83
CA THR A 284 16.66 -3.86 -11.37
C THR A 284 17.12 -5.31 -11.45
N LEU A 285 16.19 -6.26 -11.30
CA LEU A 285 16.42 -7.69 -11.43
C LEU A 285 16.96 -8.07 -12.81
N LEU A 286 16.52 -7.34 -13.85
CA LEU A 286 17.02 -7.51 -15.22
C LEU A 286 18.52 -7.20 -15.28
N SER A 287 18.95 -6.05 -14.75
CA SER A 287 20.36 -5.65 -14.76
C SER A 287 21.26 -6.56 -13.90
N VAL A 288 20.71 -7.20 -12.87
CA VAL A 288 21.39 -8.28 -12.13
C VAL A 288 21.57 -9.52 -13.02
N GLY A 289 20.52 -9.91 -13.74
CA GLY A 289 20.57 -11.04 -14.67
C GLY A 289 21.57 -10.81 -15.82
N GLU A 290 21.62 -9.61 -16.37
CA GLU A 290 22.59 -9.21 -17.41
C GLU A 290 24.02 -9.25 -16.90
N LEU A 291 24.27 -8.73 -15.69
CA LEU A 291 25.58 -8.81 -15.04
C LEU A 291 26.03 -10.27 -14.89
N LEU A 292 25.18 -11.12 -14.32
CA LEU A 292 25.49 -12.53 -14.09
C LEU A 292 25.68 -13.31 -15.39
N LYS A 293 24.92 -12.97 -16.44
CA LYS A 293 25.06 -13.58 -17.76
C LYS A 293 26.41 -13.19 -18.40
N SER A 294 26.78 -11.91 -18.34
CA SER A 294 28.08 -11.43 -18.82
C SER A 294 29.23 -12.11 -18.09
N GLU A 295 29.12 -12.20 -16.76
CA GLU A 295 30.11 -12.87 -15.93
C GLU A 295 30.31 -14.34 -16.30
N LEU A 296 29.22 -15.08 -16.51
CA LEU A 296 29.27 -16.48 -16.96
C LEU A 296 29.89 -16.64 -18.35
N GLN A 297 29.73 -15.66 -19.24
CA GLN A 297 30.28 -15.70 -20.61
C GLN A 297 31.77 -15.39 -20.67
N ASN A 298 32.27 -14.56 -19.74
CA ASN A 298 33.67 -14.13 -19.72
C ASN A 298 34.59 -15.08 -18.95
N GLN A 299 34.05 -16.16 -18.40
CA GLN A 299 34.82 -17.14 -17.63
C GLN A 299 35.26 -18.35 -18.47
N PRO A 300 36.37 -19.00 -18.09
CA PRO A 300 36.76 -20.26 -18.70
C PRO A 300 35.62 -21.28 -18.55
N PRO A 301 35.41 -22.15 -19.54
CA PRO A 301 34.37 -23.15 -19.50
C PRO A 301 34.53 -24.05 -18.26
N PRO A 302 33.43 -24.44 -17.59
CA PRO A 302 33.47 -25.33 -16.43
C PRO A 302 34.13 -26.66 -16.80
N ALA A 303 34.82 -27.32 -15.85
CA ALA A 303 35.50 -28.58 -16.10
C ALA A 303 34.53 -29.74 -16.37
N SER A 304 33.26 -29.60 -15.96
CA SER A 304 32.18 -30.57 -16.22
C SER A 304 30.80 -29.91 -16.25
N ASP A 305 29.81 -30.61 -16.81
CA ASP A 305 28.41 -30.21 -16.73
C ASP A 305 27.89 -30.14 -15.29
N GLU A 306 28.40 -30.99 -14.39
CA GLU A 306 28.03 -30.96 -12.98
C GLU A 306 28.52 -29.68 -12.29
N GLU A 307 29.78 -29.30 -12.54
CA GLU A 307 30.34 -28.04 -12.05
C GLU A 307 29.55 -26.85 -12.61
N LYS A 308 29.25 -26.86 -13.91
CA LYS A 308 28.42 -25.84 -14.56
C LYS A 308 27.08 -25.67 -13.84
N GLN A 309 26.39 -26.77 -13.52
CA GLN A 309 25.12 -26.70 -12.81
C GLN A 309 25.26 -26.16 -11.38
N LYS A 310 26.31 -26.54 -10.65
CA LYS A 310 26.55 -26.02 -9.29
C LYS A 310 26.89 -24.53 -9.30
N LEU A 311 27.70 -24.05 -10.25
CA LEU A 311 27.97 -22.63 -10.46
C LEU A 311 26.68 -21.85 -10.76
N LEU A 312 25.85 -22.34 -11.70
CA LEU A 312 24.56 -21.71 -12.01
C LEU A 312 23.64 -21.62 -10.79
N LYS A 313 23.63 -22.64 -9.92
CA LYS A 313 22.89 -22.61 -8.65
C LYS A 313 23.42 -21.55 -7.69
N GLY A 314 24.74 -21.35 -7.62
CA GLY A 314 25.39 -20.28 -6.84
C GLY A 314 25.00 -18.89 -7.33
N TYR A 315 25.17 -18.60 -8.62
CA TYR A 315 24.79 -17.32 -9.23
C TYR A 315 23.28 -17.04 -9.13
N SER A 316 22.44 -18.06 -9.35
CA SER A 316 20.99 -17.94 -9.16
C SER A 316 20.64 -17.57 -7.71
N LEU A 317 21.39 -18.08 -6.73
CA LEU A 317 21.15 -17.76 -5.33
C LEU A 317 21.58 -16.33 -4.98
N LEU A 318 22.68 -15.80 -5.54
CA LEU A 318 23.05 -14.39 -5.41
C LEU A 318 21.96 -13.47 -5.99
N GLN A 319 21.45 -13.78 -7.18
CA GLN A 319 20.34 -13.04 -7.78
C GLN A 319 19.09 -13.04 -6.87
N LYS A 320 18.71 -14.20 -6.35
CA LYS A 320 17.55 -14.32 -5.46
C LYS A 320 17.79 -13.60 -4.14
N HIS A 321 19.00 -13.63 -3.59
CA HIS A 321 19.36 -12.88 -2.40
C HIS A 321 19.14 -11.37 -2.61
N TRP A 322 19.55 -10.83 -3.76
CA TRP A 322 19.29 -9.44 -4.11
C TRP A 322 17.79 -9.11 -4.12
N VAL A 323 16.95 -10.01 -4.66
CA VAL A 323 15.48 -9.85 -4.63
C VAL A 323 14.96 -9.81 -3.19
N VAL A 324 15.34 -10.78 -2.35
CA VAL A 324 14.88 -10.86 -0.95
C VAL A 324 15.35 -9.66 -0.14
N LYS A 325 16.58 -9.21 -0.33
CA LYS A 325 17.14 -8.00 0.28
C LYS A 325 16.34 -6.76 -0.13
N ASN A 326 16.10 -6.56 -1.43
CA ASN A 326 15.37 -5.39 -1.94
C ASN A 326 13.88 -5.40 -1.55
N LEU A 327 13.23 -6.57 -1.51
CA LEU A 327 11.88 -6.70 -0.95
C LEU A 327 11.83 -6.24 0.50
N TRP A 328 12.85 -6.56 1.29
CA TRP A 328 12.90 -6.11 2.68
C TRP A 328 13.21 -4.62 2.80
N GLU A 329 14.22 -4.12 2.09
CA GLU A 329 14.68 -2.74 2.22
C GLU A 329 13.68 -1.73 1.64
N LYS A 330 13.17 -2.01 0.44
CA LYS A 330 12.24 -1.12 -0.28
C LYS A 330 10.79 -1.41 0.05
N LEU A 331 10.43 -2.68 0.29
CA LEU A 331 9.11 -3.24 0.59
C LEU A 331 8.72 -3.35 2.07
N ARG A 332 9.70 -3.72 2.91
CA ARG A 332 9.52 -4.43 4.21
C ARG A 332 8.58 -5.64 4.10
N MET A 333 8.54 -6.24 2.92
CA MET A 333 7.78 -7.46 2.65
C MET A 333 8.72 -8.66 2.65
N THR A 334 8.20 -9.84 2.99
CA THR A 334 8.99 -11.08 3.03
C THR A 334 8.41 -12.10 2.06
N PRO A 335 9.24 -12.83 1.28
CA PRO A 335 8.76 -13.86 0.38
C PRO A 335 7.90 -14.93 1.06
N GLN A 336 8.22 -15.28 2.30
CA GLN A 336 7.49 -16.27 3.10
C GLN A 336 6.02 -15.85 3.28
N LYS A 337 5.79 -14.60 3.69
CA LYS A 337 4.45 -14.05 3.92
C LYS A 337 3.72 -13.81 2.59
N MET A 338 4.41 -13.28 1.59
CA MET A 338 3.84 -13.13 0.24
C MET A 338 3.39 -14.49 -0.32
N TYR A 339 4.20 -15.53 -0.19
CA TYR A 339 3.87 -16.88 -0.64
C TYR A 339 2.73 -17.52 0.17
N ALA A 340 2.65 -17.27 1.48
CA ALA A 340 1.51 -17.70 2.30
C ALA A 340 0.18 -17.09 1.82
N ILE A 341 0.20 -15.82 1.43
CA ILE A 341 -0.95 -15.12 0.83
C ILE A 341 -1.29 -15.73 -0.53
N GLU A 342 -0.31 -15.99 -1.40
CA GLU A 342 -0.55 -16.67 -2.69
C GLU A 342 -1.12 -18.07 -2.51
N LYS A 343 -0.68 -18.84 -1.52
CA LYS A 343 -1.29 -20.15 -1.20
C LYS A 343 -2.74 -20.02 -0.78
N LYS A 344 -3.11 -18.94 -0.08
CA LYS A 344 -4.48 -18.69 0.40
C LYS A 344 -5.42 -18.20 -0.70
N TYR A 345 -4.95 -17.32 -1.59
CA TYR A 345 -5.82 -16.61 -2.55
C TYR A 345 -5.52 -16.90 -4.04
N ILE A 346 -4.36 -17.49 -4.35
CA ILE A 346 -3.89 -17.91 -5.69
C ILE A 346 -3.59 -16.74 -6.67
N ALA A 347 -2.43 -16.83 -7.33
CA ALA A 347 -2.02 -16.04 -8.51
C ALA A 347 -2.16 -14.51 -8.36
N ILE A 348 -1.47 -13.91 -7.39
CA ILE A 348 -1.48 -12.46 -7.16
C ILE A 348 -0.37 -11.80 -7.99
N ASP A 349 -0.70 -10.74 -8.71
CA ASP A 349 0.31 -9.88 -9.34
C ASP A 349 0.78 -8.82 -8.34
N TRP A 350 1.98 -9.03 -7.78
CA TRP A 350 2.58 -8.15 -6.77
C TRP A 350 2.97 -6.77 -7.30
N ARG A 351 2.80 -6.49 -8.60
CA ARG A 351 2.97 -5.14 -9.15
C ARG A 351 1.79 -4.23 -8.86
N LEU A 352 0.61 -4.77 -8.55
CA LEU A 352 -0.56 -3.96 -8.18
C LEU A 352 -0.49 -3.46 -6.75
N ALA A 353 -0.82 -2.19 -6.52
CA ALA A 353 -0.91 -1.62 -5.17
C ALA A 353 -1.90 -2.39 -4.26
N ALA A 354 -2.97 -2.95 -4.83
CA ALA A 354 -3.91 -3.79 -4.12
C ALA A 354 -3.25 -5.03 -3.49
N ALA A 355 -2.21 -5.60 -4.12
CA ALA A 355 -1.44 -6.71 -3.53
C ALA A 355 -0.65 -6.28 -2.29
N HIS A 356 -0.10 -5.06 -2.30
CA HIS A 356 0.61 -4.48 -1.16
C HIS A 356 -0.37 -4.15 -0.03
N SER A 357 -1.54 -3.60 -0.37
CA SER A 357 -2.63 -3.40 0.60
C SER A 357 -3.06 -4.71 1.24
N LEU A 358 -3.27 -5.76 0.44
CA LEU A 358 -3.62 -7.10 0.93
C LEU A 358 -2.55 -7.66 1.87
N TYR A 359 -1.27 -7.49 1.55
CA TYR A 359 -0.17 -7.93 2.41
C TYR A 359 -0.25 -7.29 3.80
N TRP A 360 -0.30 -5.96 3.86
CA TRP A 360 -0.31 -5.25 5.13
C TRP A 360 -1.63 -5.43 5.89
N ALA A 361 -2.75 -5.59 5.19
CA ALA A 361 -4.02 -5.94 5.81
C ALA A 361 -3.99 -7.35 6.41
N GLN A 362 -3.40 -8.34 5.72
CA GLN A 362 -3.28 -9.70 6.26
C GLN A 362 -2.36 -9.74 7.48
N GLU A 363 -1.24 -9.00 7.46
CA GLU A 363 -0.38 -8.84 8.65
C GLU A 363 -1.16 -8.25 9.84
N GLY A 364 -2.00 -7.23 9.58
CA GLY A 364 -2.85 -6.64 10.60
C GLY A 364 -3.89 -7.62 11.17
N VAL A 365 -4.48 -8.48 10.32
CA VAL A 365 -5.37 -9.57 10.75
C VAL A 365 -4.62 -10.59 11.61
N ASP A 366 -3.39 -10.97 11.22
CA ASP A 366 -2.60 -11.95 11.96
C ASP A 366 -2.25 -11.44 13.37
N ILE A 367 -1.98 -10.13 13.52
CA ILE A 367 -1.79 -9.48 14.83
C ILE A 367 -3.09 -9.46 15.65
N GLN A 368 -4.24 -9.23 15.01
CA GLN A 368 -5.55 -9.27 15.69
C GLN A 368 -5.89 -10.68 16.17
N ASN A 369 -5.59 -11.72 15.39
CA ASN A 369 -5.86 -13.11 15.74
C ASN A 369 -5.02 -13.63 16.92
N GLN A 370 -3.93 -12.94 17.26
CA GLN A 370 -3.11 -13.27 18.45
C GLN A 370 -3.70 -12.69 19.74
N LYS A 371 -4.79 -11.90 19.67
CA LYS A 371 -5.44 -11.31 20.85
C LYS A 371 -6.41 -12.31 21.49
N PRO A 372 -6.53 -12.33 22.83
CA PRO A 372 -7.51 -13.16 23.51
C PRO A 372 -8.93 -12.72 23.14
N GLU A 373 -9.91 -13.61 23.26
CA GLU A 373 -11.30 -13.32 22.91
C GLU A 373 -11.87 -12.13 23.70
N SER A 374 -11.50 -11.98 24.98
CA SER A 374 -11.87 -10.83 25.82
C SER A 374 -11.42 -9.47 25.25
N TRP A 375 -10.41 -9.45 24.38
CA TRP A 375 -9.99 -8.22 23.69
C TRP A 375 -11.10 -7.66 22.78
N LEU A 376 -11.98 -8.52 22.27
CA LEU A 376 -13.13 -8.15 21.45
C LEU A 376 -14.34 -7.69 22.27
N GLU A 377 -14.31 -7.73 23.61
CA GLU A 377 -15.37 -7.14 24.45
C GLU A 377 -15.41 -5.61 24.32
N ASN A 378 -14.27 -4.99 24.00
CA ASN A 378 -14.19 -3.58 23.66
C ASN A 378 -14.76 -3.33 22.25
N GLU A 379 -15.75 -2.43 22.16
CA GLU A 379 -16.42 -2.11 20.90
C GLU A 379 -15.48 -1.56 19.83
N GLN A 380 -14.56 -0.67 20.20
CA GLN A 380 -13.60 -0.09 19.26
C GLN A 380 -12.71 -1.17 18.64
N ASN A 381 -12.33 -2.20 19.41
CA ASN A 381 -11.56 -3.32 18.90
C ASN A 381 -12.35 -4.14 17.87
N ARG A 382 -13.65 -4.39 18.12
CA ARG A 382 -14.52 -5.05 17.13
C ARG A 382 -14.62 -4.24 15.84
N VAL A 383 -14.88 -2.94 15.95
CA VAL A 383 -14.94 -2.03 14.78
C VAL A 383 -13.64 -2.06 13.99
N ASN A 384 -12.50 -2.09 14.68
CA ASN A 384 -11.20 -2.13 14.03
C ASN A 384 -10.90 -3.45 13.33
N VAL A 385 -11.32 -4.58 13.90
CA VAL A 385 -11.28 -5.89 13.21
C VAL A 385 -12.16 -5.87 11.96
N GLN A 386 -13.36 -5.29 12.05
CA GLN A 386 -14.23 -5.14 10.89
C GLN A 386 -13.59 -4.28 9.80
N ASN A 387 -13.01 -3.14 10.15
CA ASN A 387 -12.37 -2.22 9.19
C ASN A 387 -11.14 -2.86 8.51
N MET A 388 -10.35 -3.64 9.23
CA MET A 388 -9.25 -4.41 8.64
C MET A 388 -9.73 -5.43 7.63
N ASN A 389 -10.76 -6.18 8.00
CA ASN A 389 -11.33 -7.19 7.11
C ASN A 389 -12.02 -6.57 5.87
N ARG A 390 -12.65 -5.41 6.01
CA ARG A 390 -13.19 -4.64 4.88
C ARG A 390 -12.09 -4.24 3.90
N LEU A 391 -10.97 -3.74 4.42
CA LEU A 391 -9.83 -3.38 3.60
C LEU A 391 -9.23 -4.61 2.88
N ARG A 392 -9.10 -5.74 3.57
CA ARG A 392 -8.68 -7.02 2.98
C ARG A 392 -9.61 -7.46 1.84
N PHE A 393 -10.92 -7.37 2.05
CA PHE A 393 -11.93 -7.67 1.02
C PHE A 393 -11.80 -6.73 -0.19
N ASN A 394 -11.71 -5.43 0.03
CA ASN A 394 -11.58 -4.44 -1.03
C ASN A 394 -10.28 -4.61 -1.83
N ALA A 395 -9.16 -4.92 -1.17
CA ALA A 395 -7.90 -5.23 -1.85
C ALA A 395 -8.04 -6.48 -2.75
N LEU A 396 -8.68 -7.55 -2.26
CA LEU A 396 -8.95 -8.73 -3.09
C LEU A 396 -9.92 -8.45 -4.24
N ARG A 397 -10.91 -7.57 -4.04
CA ARG A 397 -11.81 -7.11 -5.10
C ARG A 397 -11.04 -6.36 -6.19
N GLU A 398 -10.13 -5.46 -5.84
CA GLU A 398 -9.28 -4.81 -6.84
C GLU A 398 -8.33 -5.79 -7.54
N ILE A 399 -7.81 -6.80 -6.82
CA ILE A 399 -7.03 -7.88 -7.46
C ILE A 399 -7.92 -8.68 -8.43
N PHE A 400 -9.20 -8.89 -8.13
CA PHE A 400 -10.13 -9.49 -9.09
C PHE A 400 -10.35 -8.60 -10.32
N GLU A 401 -10.68 -7.33 -10.12
CA GLU A 401 -11.06 -6.40 -11.19
C GLU A 401 -9.87 -6.02 -12.09
N TYR A 402 -8.70 -5.79 -11.49
CA TYR A 402 -7.51 -5.28 -12.17
C TYR A 402 -6.39 -6.29 -12.35
N GLY A 403 -6.45 -7.43 -11.64
CA GLY A 403 -5.66 -8.64 -11.85
C GLY A 403 -4.23 -8.48 -12.31
N PHE A 404 -4.05 -8.36 -13.62
CA PHE A 404 -2.75 -8.30 -14.28
C PHE A 404 -2.59 -6.95 -15.00
N PRO A 405 -1.69 -6.06 -14.55
CA PRO A 405 -1.33 -4.87 -15.29
C PRO A 405 -0.58 -5.28 -16.57
N VAL A 406 -1.05 -4.74 -17.70
CA VAL A 406 -0.55 -5.06 -19.05
C VAL A 406 0.23 -3.90 -19.63
N ASP A 407 -0.33 -2.69 -19.61
CA ASP A 407 0.25 -1.52 -20.25
C ASP A 407 -0.31 -0.21 -19.67
N PHE A 408 0.19 0.93 -20.14
CA PHE A 408 -0.38 2.25 -19.93
C PHE A 408 -0.73 2.91 -21.26
N GLU A 409 -2.00 3.24 -21.47
CA GLU A 409 -2.46 4.01 -22.65
C GLU A 409 -3.00 5.36 -22.17
N ASP A 410 -2.53 6.46 -22.77
CA ASP A 410 -2.91 7.83 -22.38
C ASP A 410 -2.79 8.11 -20.86
N ASN A 411 -1.73 7.59 -20.24
CA ASN A 411 -1.52 7.61 -18.78
C ASN A 411 -2.61 6.91 -17.96
N GLN A 412 -3.35 5.94 -18.51
CA GLN A 412 -4.27 5.09 -17.76
C GLN A 412 -3.76 3.66 -17.71
N LEU A 413 -3.83 3.04 -16.54
CA LEU A 413 -3.41 1.66 -16.36
C LEU A 413 -4.39 0.71 -17.05
N ILE A 414 -3.89 -0.10 -17.99
CA ILE A 414 -4.64 -1.17 -18.62
C ILE A 414 -4.39 -2.46 -17.85
N CYS A 415 -5.49 -3.10 -17.47
CA CYS A 415 -5.51 -4.28 -16.63
C CYS A 415 -6.41 -5.37 -17.22
N ILE A 416 -6.09 -6.63 -16.90
CA ILE A 416 -6.96 -7.78 -17.17
C ILE A 416 -7.41 -8.37 -15.83
N PRO A 417 -8.72 -8.64 -15.63
CA PRO A 417 -9.23 -9.26 -14.42
C PRO A 417 -8.57 -10.61 -14.09
N ASN A 418 -8.46 -10.91 -12.80
CA ASN A 418 -7.96 -12.20 -12.32
C ASN A 418 -9.12 -13.09 -11.86
N PHE A 419 -9.58 -13.97 -12.73
CA PHE A 419 -10.69 -14.88 -12.42
C PHE A 419 -10.35 -15.93 -11.36
N ASN A 420 -9.07 -16.21 -11.10
CA ASN A 420 -8.65 -17.25 -10.15
C ASN A 420 -8.97 -16.86 -8.70
N VAL A 421 -9.05 -15.56 -8.40
CA VAL A 421 -9.34 -15.07 -7.05
C VAL A 421 -10.82 -15.05 -6.71
N ILE A 422 -11.75 -15.29 -7.65
CA ILE A 422 -13.20 -15.19 -7.38
C ILE A 422 -13.64 -16.16 -6.27
N LYS A 423 -13.19 -17.42 -6.30
CA LYS A 423 -13.55 -18.41 -5.28
C LYS A 423 -13.06 -17.99 -3.88
N PRO A 424 -11.77 -17.68 -3.67
CA PRO A 424 -11.30 -17.27 -2.35
C PRO A 424 -11.81 -15.90 -1.93
N LEU A 425 -12.02 -14.94 -2.85
CA LEU A 425 -12.67 -13.67 -2.56
C LEU A 425 -14.11 -13.87 -2.06
N ASN A 426 -14.89 -14.73 -2.73
CA ASN A 426 -16.22 -15.09 -2.23
C ASN A 426 -16.14 -15.74 -0.85
N LYS A 427 -15.12 -16.56 -0.55
CA LYS A 427 -14.96 -17.16 0.78
C LYS A 427 -14.73 -16.09 1.85
N VAL A 428 -13.81 -15.15 1.60
CA VAL A 428 -13.57 -14.00 2.49
C VAL A 428 -14.84 -13.20 2.68
N PHE A 429 -15.64 -13.02 1.63
CA PHE A 429 -16.91 -12.35 1.75
C PHE A 429 -17.85 -13.08 2.74
N MET A 430 -18.05 -14.40 2.56
CA MET A 430 -18.92 -15.19 3.44
C MET A 430 -18.47 -15.14 4.91
N GLU A 431 -17.15 -15.17 5.16
CA GLU A 431 -16.57 -15.03 6.51
C GLU A 431 -16.94 -13.69 7.18
N LEU A 432 -17.23 -12.66 6.40
CA LEU A 432 -17.47 -11.29 6.88
C LEU A 432 -18.94 -10.89 6.87
N GLN A 433 -19.77 -11.63 6.14
CA GLN A 433 -21.20 -11.35 6.00
C GLN A 433 -21.91 -11.36 7.36
N ASP A 434 -21.65 -12.38 8.18
CA ASP A 434 -22.28 -12.53 9.51
C ASP A 434 -21.87 -11.37 10.45
N VAL A 435 -20.68 -10.81 10.24
CA VAL A 435 -20.14 -9.70 11.04
C VAL A 435 -20.67 -8.34 10.56
N TRP A 436 -21.04 -8.21 9.28
CA TRP A 436 -21.47 -6.95 8.66
C TRP A 436 -22.98 -6.75 8.61
N GLY A 437 -23.77 -7.78 8.94
CA GLY A 437 -25.23 -7.72 8.89
C GLY A 437 -25.76 -7.40 7.49
N GLU A 438 -26.85 -6.63 7.40
CA GLU A 438 -27.52 -6.29 6.13
C GLU A 438 -26.59 -5.59 5.12
N ARG A 439 -25.69 -4.72 5.58
CA ARG A 439 -24.71 -4.04 4.70
C ARG A 439 -23.77 -5.04 4.02
N GLY A 440 -23.47 -6.15 4.69
CA GLY A 440 -22.76 -7.27 4.10
C GLY A 440 -23.55 -7.86 2.95
N ILE A 441 -24.80 -8.24 3.18
CA ILE A 441 -25.68 -8.87 2.17
C ILE A 441 -25.71 -8.04 0.86
N VAL A 442 -25.91 -6.72 0.96
CA VAL A 442 -25.91 -5.82 -0.20
C VAL A 442 -24.55 -5.81 -0.93
N SER A 443 -23.45 -5.72 -0.17
CA SER A 443 -22.08 -5.74 -0.73
C SER A 443 -21.77 -7.07 -1.45
N HIS A 444 -22.32 -8.18 -0.96
CA HIS A 444 -22.16 -9.49 -1.59
C HIS A 444 -22.87 -9.56 -2.93
N GLU A 445 -24.11 -9.08 -2.96
CA GLU A 445 -24.96 -9.06 -4.13
C GLU A 445 -24.27 -8.23 -5.21
N GLU A 446 -23.80 -7.02 -4.89
CA GLU A 446 -23.02 -6.19 -5.80
C GLU A 446 -21.77 -6.89 -6.35
N PHE A 447 -21.00 -7.55 -5.48
CA PHE A 447 -19.83 -8.32 -5.90
C PHE A 447 -20.21 -9.45 -6.87
N LEU A 448 -21.24 -10.25 -6.58
CA LEU A 448 -21.64 -11.34 -7.48
C LEU A 448 -22.16 -10.82 -8.82
N ARG A 449 -22.86 -9.69 -8.83
CA ARG A 449 -23.29 -9.02 -10.07
C ARG A 449 -22.09 -8.60 -10.91
N ASP A 450 -21.05 -8.04 -10.28
CA ASP A 450 -19.80 -7.67 -10.95
C ASP A 450 -19.03 -8.88 -11.46
N VAL A 451 -19.02 -10.00 -10.72
CA VAL A 451 -18.43 -11.26 -11.16
C VAL A 451 -19.15 -11.80 -12.40
N VAL A 452 -20.48 -11.89 -12.35
CA VAL A 452 -21.31 -12.41 -13.46
C VAL A 452 -21.09 -11.57 -14.71
N LYS A 453 -21.21 -10.25 -14.59
CA LYS A 453 -20.99 -9.31 -15.69
C LYS A 453 -19.57 -9.44 -16.24
N THR A 454 -18.54 -9.32 -15.40
CA THR A 454 -17.14 -9.31 -15.86
C THR A 454 -16.76 -10.65 -16.50
N THR A 455 -17.14 -11.78 -15.91
CA THR A 455 -16.86 -13.09 -16.52
C THR A 455 -17.58 -13.27 -17.86
N TYR A 456 -18.83 -12.80 -17.99
CA TYR A 456 -19.56 -12.85 -19.27
C TYR A 456 -18.88 -11.99 -20.34
N VAL A 457 -18.55 -10.72 -20.02
CA VAL A 457 -17.90 -9.78 -20.95
C VAL A 457 -16.53 -10.28 -21.40
N TYR A 458 -15.82 -11.06 -20.57
CA TYR A 458 -14.53 -11.67 -20.92
C TYR A 458 -14.67 -13.08 -21.55
N GLY A 459 -15.86 -13.47 -21.99
CA GLY A 459 -16.10 -14.73 -22.71
C GLY A 459 -16.09 -15.98 -21.83
N ARG A 460 -16.06 -15.85 -20.50
CA ARG A 460 -16.10 -16.96 -19.54
C ARG A 460 -17.57 -17.31 -19.21
N LYS A 461 -18.39 -17.62 -20.23
CA LYS A 461 -19.86 -17.82 -20.09
C LYS A 461 -20.22 -18.90 -19.06
N ASP A 462 -19.48 -20.00 -18.98
CA ASP A 462 -19.73 -21.07 -17.99
C ASP A 462 -19.51 -20.58 -16.55
N LEU A 463 -18.46 -19.78 -16.35
CA LEU A 463 -18.16 -19.19 -15.05
C LEU A 463 -19.21 -18.15 -14.66
N ALA A 464 -19.64 -17.33 -15.63
CA ALA A 464 -20.74 -16.39 -15.44
C ALA A 464 -22.03 -17.12 -15.04
N MET A 465 -22.40 -18.19 -15.74
CA MET A 465 -23.57 -19.00 -15.44
C MET A 465 -23.50 -19.64 -14.05
N LYS A 466 -22.33 -20.16 -13.67
CA LYS A 466 -22.10 -20.72 -12.33
C LYS A 466 -22.37 -19.70 -11.23
N TYR A 467 -21.80 -18.50 -11.35
CA TYR A 467 -21.99 -17.45 -10.34
C TYR A 467 -23.38 -16.80 -10.43
N TYR A 468 -24.02 -16.79 -11.60
CA TYR A 468 -25.40 -16.31 -11.77
C TYR A 468 -26.40 -17.23 -11.07
N LYS A 469 -26.29 -18.55 -11.25
CA LYS A 469 -27.07 -19.54 -10.49
C LYS A 469 -26.88 -19.39 -8.98
N LYS A 470 -25.62 -19.18 -8.55
CA LYS A 470 -25.31 -18.94 -7.14
C LYS A 470 -25.97 -17.65 -6.62
N MET A 471 -25.87 -16.56 -7.37
CA MET A 471 -26.47 -15.27 -7.04
C MET A 471 -27.99 -15.39 -6.93
N LYS A 472 -28.67 -16.03 -7.88
CA LYS A 472 -30.13 -16.30 -7.83
C LYS A 472 -30.55 -17.09 -6.60
N LYS A 473 -29.73 -18.06 -6.18
CA LYS A 473 -30.00 -18.87 -4.99
C LYS A 473 -29.88 -18.04 -3.71
N LEU A 474 -28.91 -17.13 -3.65
CA LEU A 474 -28.62 -16.32 -2.47
C LEU A 474 -29.56 -15.10 -2.35
N PHE A 475 -29.90 -14.47 -3.48
CA PHE A 475 -30.67 -13.23 -3.54
C PHE A 475 -31.98 -13.47 -4.29
N LYS A 476 -33.08 -13.54 -3.55
CA LYS A 476 -34.45 -13.69 -4.11
C LYS A 476 -34.96 -12.35 -4.64
N ASN A 477 -34.35 -11.86 -5.72
CA ASN A 477 -34.73 -10.61 -6.38
C ASN A 477 -35.35 -10.90 -7.76
N PRO A 478 -36.57 -10.42 -8.07
CA PRO A 478 -37.21 -10.64 -9.37
C PRO A 478 -36.37 -10.20 -10.57
N LYS A 479 -35.46 -9.23 -10.38
CA LYS A 479 -34.51 -8.78 -11.40
C LYS A 479 -33.58 -9.89 -11.92
N TYR A 480 -33.44 -11.00 -11.19
CA TYR A 480 -32.60 -12.14 -11.55
C TYR A 480 -33.40 -13.31 -12.17
N ASN A 481 -34.68 -13.10 -12.47
CA ASN A 481 -35.52 -14.14 -13.08
C ASN A 481 -35.26 -14.34 -14.58
N GLN A 482 -34.54 -13.42 -15.20
CA GLN A 482 -34.19 -13.47 -16.62
C GLN A 482 -33.11 -14.54 -16.90
N ASP A 483 -32.93 -14.88 -18.18
CA ASP A 483 -31.75 -15.65 -18.60
C ASP A 483 -30.47 -14.83 -18.40
N LEU A 484 -29.31 -15.50 -18.44
CA LEU A 484 -28.02 -14.88 -18.15
C LEU A 484 -27.68 -13.72 -19.09
N GLU A 485 -27.95 -13.89 -20.39
CA GLU A 485 -27.57 -12.89 -21.38
C GLU A 485 -28.40 -11.63 -21.22
N GLN A 486 -29.73 -11.79 -21.11
CA GLN A 486 -30.64 -10.68 -20.87
C GLN A 486 -30.32 -9.97 -19.54
N TYR A 487 -30.00 -10.72 -18.49
CA TYR A 487 -29.57 -10.15 -17.22
C TYR A 487 -28.30 -9.28 -17.36
N VAL A 488 -27.26 -9.78 -18.04
CA VAL A 488 -26.01 -9.02 -18.22
C VAL A 488 -26.24 -7.75 -19.05
N ILE A 489 -27.06 -7.84 -20.10
CA ILE A 489 -27.45 -6.67 -20.91
C ILE A 489 -28.10 -5.60 -20.03
N LEU A 490 -29.08 -5.99 -19.19
CA LEU A 490 -29.74 -5.04 -18.30
C LEU A 490 -28.81 -4.50 -17.21
N GLU A 491 -27.87 -5.30 -16.72
CA GLU A 491 -26.89 -4.83 -15.72
C GLU A 491 -25.93 -3.79 -16.32
N ILE A 492 -25.45 -3.98 -17.55
CA ILE A 492 -24.65 -2.98 -18.27
C ILE A 492 -25.47 -1.70 -18.46
N ALA A 493 -26.73 -1.82 -18.90
CA ALA A 493 -27.63 -0.69 -19.10
C ALA A 493 -28.02 0.02 -17.78
N ARG A 494 -27.98 -0.66 -16.63
CA ARG A 494 -28.33 -0.06 -15.33
C ARG A 494 -27.43 1.10 -14.92
N LYS A 495 -26.18 1.14 -15.39
CA LYS A 495 -25.25 2.23 -15.05
C LYS A 495 -25.61 3.59 -15.66
N ILE A 496 -26.62 3.65 -16.54
CA ILE A 496 -27.13 4.89 -17.17
C ILE A 496 -27.70 5.85 -16.11
N ASP A 497 -28.49 5.31 -15.17
CA ASP A 497 -29.47 6.11 -14.44
C ASP A 497 -28.89 6.91 -13.26
N TYR A 498 -27.68 6.58 -12.79
CA TYR A 498 -27.19 7.09 -11.51
C TYR A 498 -26.29 8.34 -11.60
N TRP A 499 -25.57 8.58 -12.71
CA TRP A 499 -24.50 9.62 -12.74
C TRP A 499 -24.19 10.24 -14.13
N GLY A 500 -25.03 10.08 -15.16
CA GLY A 500 -24.76 10.67 -16.49
C GLY A 500 -23.54 10.06 -17.21
N ARG A 501 -23.27 8.77 -17.02
CA ARG A 501 -22.09 8.06 -17.57
C ARG A 501 -22.34 7.43 -18.94
N ALA A 502 -23.02 8.16 -19.83
CA ALA A 502 -23.37 7.68 -21.17
C ALA A 502 -22.15 7.12 -21.93
N HIS A 503 -20.99 7.78 -21.78
CA HIS A 503 -19.71 7.39 -22.35
C HIS A 503 -19.21 5.98 -21.95
N GLU A 504 -19.52 5.48 -20.74
CA GLU A 504 -19.12 4.11 -20.34
C GLU A 504 -19.81 3.06 -21.22
N ILE A 505 -21.08 3.28 -21.57
CA ILE A 505 -21.86 2.34 -22.37
C ILE A 505 -21.52 2.47 -23.85
N GLU A 506 -21.29 3.69 -24.33
CA GLU A 506 -20.70 3.90 -25.65
C GLU A 506 -19.38 3.11 -25.79
N ALA A 507 -18.54 3.12 -24.74
CA ALA A 507 -17.30 2.33 -24.72
C ALA A 507 -17.56 0.80 -24.70
N TYR A 508 -18.58 0.31 -23.98
CA TYR A 508 -18.97 -1.11 -24.06
C TYR A 508 -19.41 -1.50 -25.48
N ILE A 509 -20.30 -0.72 -26.10
CA ILE A 509 -20.82 -0.98 -27.45
C ILE A 509 -19.66 -1.01 -28.46
N ILE A 510 -18.79 0.02 -28.45
CA ILE A 510 -17.61 0.08 -29.31
C ILE A 510 -16.65 -1.08 -29.01
N GLY A 511 -16.46 -1.43 -27.73
CA GLY A 511 -15.58 -2.50 -27.29
C GLY A 511 -15.99 -3.88 -27.82
N PHE A 512 -17.28 -4.23 -27.72
CA PHE A 512 -17.80 -5.47 -28.28
C PHE A 512 -17.66 -5.52 -29.80
N LEU A 513 -18.02 -4.43 -30.49
CA LEU A 513 -17.86 -4.32 -31.94
C LEU A 513 -16.39 -4.51 -32.37
N LYS A 514 -15.46 -3.81 -31.70
CA LYS A 514 -14.01 -3.95 -31.96
C LYS A 514 -13.54 -5.39 -31.74
N ARG A 515 -14.03 -6.07 -30.70
CA ARG A 515 -13.67 -7.46 -30.44
C ARG A 515 -14.18 -8.40 -31.53
N GLY A 516 -15.43 -8.24 -31.96
CA GLY A 516 -15.97 -8.99 -33.09
C GLY A 516 -15.11 -8.83 -34.36
N TYR A 517 -14.74 -7.60 -34.70
CA TYR A 517 -13.87 -7.32 -35.84
C TYR A 517 -12.43 -7.86 -35.67
N LEU A 518 -11.89 -7.86 -34.45
CA LEU A 518 -10.58 -8.47 -34.17
C LEU A 518 -10.60 -9.98 -34.33
N ASP A 519 -11.70 -10.65 -33.98
CA ASP A 519 -11.83 -12.10 -34.17
C ASP A 519 -11.89 -12.47 -35.65
N LEU A 520 -12.59 -11.66 -36.47
CA LEU A 520 -12.55 -11.80 -37.94
C LEU A 520 -11.15 -11.59 -38.51
N PHE A 521 -10.37 -10.68 -37.91
CA PHE A 521 -8.99 -10.43 -38.31
C PHE A 521 -8.05 -11.58 -37.92
N ARG A 522 -8.17 -12.11 -36.70
CA ARG A 522 -7.29 -13.17 -36.19
C ARG A 522 -7.50 -14.50 -36.91
N ASN A 523 -8.76 -14.82 -37.21
CA ASN A 523 -9.12 -16.09 -37.84
C ASN A 523 -9.76 -15.82 -39.20
N TYR A 524 -8.94 -15.41 -40.16
CA TYR A 524 -9.35 -15.28 -41.56
C TYR A 524 -10.00 -16.59 -42.03
N VAL A 525 -11.33 -16.58 -42.16
CA VAL A 525 -12.17 -17.67 -42.69
C VAL A 525 -12.41 -18.86 -41.72
N ASP A 526 -12.49 -18.60 -40.41
CA ASP A 526 -12.99 -19.59 -39.45
C ASP A 526 -14.48 -19.31 -39.13
N GLU A 527 -15.34 -20.30 -39.36
CA GLU A 527 -16.77 -20.24 -39.03
C GLU A 527 -17.01 -19.93 -37.54
N GLU A 528 -16.11 -20.34 -36.64
CA GLU A 528 -16.22 -19.96 -35.24
C GLU A 528 -15.89 -18.48 -35.02
N GLY A 529 -14.90 -17.93 -35.74
CA GLY A 529 -14.57 -16.51 -35.72
C GLY A 529 -15.74 -15.65 -36.22
N LYS A 530 -16.38 -16.09 -37.31
CA LYS A 530 -17.62 -15.50 -37.82
C LYS A 530 -18.73 -15.52 -36.79
N LYS A 531 -19.00 -16.69 -36.20
CA LYS A 531 -20.02 -16.87 -35.17
C LYS A 531 -19.78 -15.94 -33.97
N ARG A 532 -18.56 -15.87 -33.45
CA ARG A 532 -18.19 -14.96 -32.35
C ARG A 532 -18.39 -13.49 -32.73
N ALA A 533 -18.02 -13.11 -33.95
CA ALA A 533 -18.22 -11.74 -34.43
C ALA A 533 -19.70 -11.35 -34.53
N ILE A 534 -20.56 -12.28 -34.99
CA ILE A 534 -22.03 -12.11 -35.00
C ILE A 534 -22.56 -11.96 -33.58
N GLU A 535 -22.15 -12.84 -32.65
CA GLU A 535 -22.57 -12.77 -31.25
C GLU A 535 -22.21 -11.41 -30.62
N PHE A 536 -20.99 -10.90 -30.85
CA PHE A 536 -20.60 -9.58 -30.33
C PHE A 536 -21.39 -8.42 -30.96
N HIS A 537 -21.73 -8.50 -32.25
CA HIS A 537 -22.58 -7.49 -32.90
C HIS A 537 -24.01 -7.52 -32.37
N GLN A 538 -24.59 -8.70 -32.20
CA GLN A 538 -25.92 -8.86 -31.62
C GLN A 538 -25.97 -8.33 -30.20
N PHE A 539 -24.97 -8.69 -29.38
CA PHE A 539 -24.84 -8.19 -28.01
C PHE A 539 -24.71 -6.66 -27.96
N ALA A 540 -23.85 -6.08 -28.80
CA ALA A 540 -23.69 -4.62 -28.90
C ALA A 540 -25.00 -3.91 -29.31
N LYS A 541 -25.74 -4.49 -30.25
CA LYS A 541 -27.06 -3.98 -30.69
C LYS A 541 -28.08 -4.05 -29.56
N LEU A 542 -28.12 -5.14 -28.79
CA LEU A 542 -29.03 -5.29 -27.66
C LEU A 542 -28.71 -4.29 -26.53
N VAL A 543 -27.42 -4.11 -26.21
CA VAL A 543 -26.98 -3.07 -25.26
C VAL A 543 -27.38 -1.68 -25.76
N HIS A 544 -27.22 -1.40 -27.06
CA HIS A 544 -27.66 -0.13 -27.66
C HIS A 544 -29.17 0.08 -27.58
N VAL A 545 -29.99 -0.94 -27.85
CA VAL A 545 -31.46 -0.85 -27.73
C VAL A 545 -31.86 -0.49 -26.30
N GLN A 546 -31.25 -1.13 -25.29
CA GLN A 546 -31.51 -0.79 -23.89
C GLN A 546 -30.99 0.60 -23.52
N TYR A 547 -29.83 0.99 -24.08
CA TYR A 547 -29.25 2.33 -23.92
C TYR A 547 -30.20 3.41 -24.43
N VAL A 548 -30.73 3.26 -25.65
CA VAL A 548 -31.72 4.17 -26.24
C VAL A 548 -33.01 4.17 -25.43
N LYS A 549 -33.54 3.00 -25.04
CA LYS A 549 -34.79 2.87 -24.28
C LYS A 549 -34.74 3.67 -22.97
N ARG A 550 -33.61 3.62 -22.25
CA ARG A 550 -33.44 4.35 -20.97
C ARG A 550 -33.09 5.82 -21.17
N HIS A 551 -32.28 6.16 -22.18
CA HIS A 551 -31.97 7.56 -22.50
C HIS A 551 -33.15 8.34 -23.10
N GLY A 552 -34.16 7.66 -23.67
CA GLY A 552 -35.38 8.31 -24.15
C GLY A 552 -36.17 9.04 -23.07
N GLU A 553 -35.99 8.67 -21.79
CA GLU A 553 -36.65 9.30 -20.63
C GLU A 553 -35.83 10.44 -19.99
N LEU A 554 -34.52 10.55 -20.28
CA LEU A 554 -33.61 11.53 -19.67
C LEU A 554 -32.87 12.31 -20.78
N LYS A 555 -33.25 13.59 -20.96
CA LYS A 555 -32.75 14.56 -21.96
C LYS A 555 -31.22 14.51 -22.23
N HIS A 556 -30.76 13.63 -23.12
CA HIS A 556 -29.59 13.74 -24.03
C HIS A 556 -29.65 12.58 -25.03
N MET A 557 -29.80 12.86 -26.34
CA MET A 557 -30.03 11.83 -27.37
C MET A 557 -28.85 10.85 -27.49
N ALA A 558 -29.11 9.56 -27.26
CA ALA A 558 -28.18 8.47 -27.56
C ALA A 558 -27.80 8.47 -29.05
N LYS A 559 -26.51 8.33 -29.36
CA LYS A 559 -26.05 8.25 -30.75
C LYS A 559 -26.66 7.02 -31.46
N PRO A 560 -26.95 7.09 -32.78
CA PRO A 560 -27.51 5.96 -33.51
C PRO A 560 -26.51 4.79 -33.55
N TYR A 561 -26.98 3.55 -33.62
CA TYR A 561 -26.12 2.35 -33.60
C TYR A 561 -25.01 2.40 -34.67
N VAL A 562 -25.35 2.91 -35.85
CA VAL A 562 -24.46 3.15 -36.98
C VAL A 562 -23.23 3.98 -36.62
N TYR A 563 -23.36 4.95 -35.70
CA TYR A 563 -22.22 5.73 -35.21
C TYR A 563 -21.15 4.84 -34.55
N PHE A 564 -21.58 3.89 -33.71
CA PHE A 564 -20.67 3.00 -32.99
C PHE A 564 -20.01 1.99 -33.94
N VAL A 565 -20.78 1.45 -34.90
CA VAL A 565 -20.27 0.58 -35.97
C VAL A 565 -19.16 1.30 -36.76
N LYS A 566 -19.42 2.50 -37.30
CA LYS A 566 -18.43 3.29 -38.04
C LYS A 566 -17.18 3.60 -37.18
N THR A 567 -17.38 3.93 -35.91
CA THR A 567 -16.28 4.22 -34.98
C THR A 567 -15.39 3.00 -34.73
N ALA A 568 -15.98 1.83 -34.48
CA ALA A 568 -15.26 0.58 -34.30
C ALA A 568 -14.49 0.18 -35.57
N GLN A 569 -15.15 0.22 -36.74
CA GLN A 569 -14.52 -0.07 -38.04
C GLN A 569 -13.32 0.85 -38.31
N LYS A 570 -13.46 2.16 -38.07
CA LYS A 570 -12.36 3.14 -38.21
C LYS A 570 -11.19 2.80 -37.29
N SER A 571 -11.47 2.45 -36.03
CA SER A 571 -10.45 2.05 -35.06
C SER A 571 -9.68 0.81 -35.50
N ILE A 572 -10.38 -0.24 -35.93
CA ILE A 572 -9.75 -1.50 -36.38
C ILE A 572 -8.93 -1.28 -37.65
N LYS A 573 -9.45 -0.54 -38.63
CA LYS A 573 -8.69 -0.19 -39.83
C LYS A 573 -7.38 0.52 -39.50
N LYS A 574 -7.39 1.44 -38.52
CA LYS A 574 -6.16 2.11 -38.03
C LYS A 574 -5.19 1.11 -37.40
N THR A 575 -5.68 0.20 -36.54
CA THR A 575 -4.87 -0.86 -35.93
C THR A 575 -4.22 -1.77 -36.98
N LEU A 576 -4.98 -2.21 -37.98
CA LEU A 576 -4.47 -3.06 -39.06
C LEU A 576 -3.35 -2.39 -39.86
N ILE A 577 -3.53 -1.12 -40.20
CA ILE A 577 -2.52 -0.31 -40.91
C ILE A 577 -1.27 -0.12 -40.04
N SER A 578 -1.44 0.15 -38.75
CA SER A 578 -0.33 0.33 -37.81
C SER A 578 0.50 -0.94 -37.62
N GLN A 579 -0.14 -2.11 -37.58
CA GLN A 579 0.54 -3.38 -37.32
C GLN A 579 1.15 -4.01 -38.58
N ASN A 580 0.57 -3.77 -39.76
CA ASN A 580 0.93 -4.48 -40.99
C ASN A 580 1.47 -3.56 -42.10
N GLY A 581 1.53 -2.25 -41.87
CA GLY A 581 1.81 -1.24 -42.90
C GLY A 581 0.58 -0.91 -43.77
N LYS A 582 0.61 0.26 -44.43
CA LYS A 582 -0.56 0.84 -45.13
C LYS A 582 -1.16 -0.08 -46.20
N LYS A 583 -0.34 -0.63 -47.10
CA LYS A 583 -0.80 -1.46 -48.24
C LYS A 583 -1.43 -2.78 -47.75
N ARG A 584 -0.71 -3.52 -46.90
CA ARG A 584 -1.18 -4.82 -46.38
C ARG A 584 -2.38 -4.65 -45.43
N GLY A 585 -2.37 -3.65 -44.55
CA GLY A 585 -3.50 -3.37 -43.66
C GLY A 585 -4.78 -2.99 -44.42
N GLN A 586 -4.67 -2.23 -45.52
CA GLN A 586 -5.81 -1.93 -46.38
C GLN A 586 -6.34 -3.17 -47.12
N GLN A 587 -5.45 -4.03 -47.64
CA GLN A 587 -5.85 -5.28 -48.28
C GLN A 587 -6.60 -6.19 -47.31
N ILE A 588 -6.09 -6.35 -46.10
CA ILE A 588 -6.71 -7.13 -45.04
C ILE A 588 -8.13 -6.60 -44.77
N TRP A 589 -8.26 -5.29 -44.52
CA TRP A 589 -9.57 -4.68 -44.31
C TRP A 589 -10.55 -4.93 -45.47
N SER A 590 -10.07 -4.85 -46.72
CA SER A 590 -10.89 -5.11 -47.91
C SER A 590 -11.39 -6.55 -47.98
N ASN A 591 -10.52 -7.52 -47.66
CA ASN A 591 -10.90 -8.93 -47.69
C ASN A 591 -11.91 -9.27 -46.56
N ILE A 592 -11.73 -8.71 -45.35
CA ILE A 592 -12.72 -8.87 -44.25
C ILE A 592 -14.08 -8.29 -44.68
N ARG A 593 -14.08 -7.12 -45.34
CA ARG A 593 -15.29 -6.47 -45.86
C ARG A 593 -16.00 -7.29 -46.93
N ALA A 594 -15.26 -7.95 -47.81
CA ALA A 594 -15.82 -8.80 -48.84
C ALA A 594 -16.37 -10.12 -48.27
N ALA A 595 -15.71 -10.69 -47.27
CA ALA A 595 -16.09 -11.99 -46.68
C ALA A 595 -17.30 -11.91 -45.73
N TYR A 596 -17.51 -10.75 -45.07
CA TYR A 596 -18.56 -10.58 -44.06
C TYR A 596 -19.38 -9.29 -44.29
N PRO A 597 -20.03 -9.13 -45.45
CA PRO A 597 -20.81 -7.94 -45.76
C PRO A 597 -21.91 -7.66 -44.73
N GLU A 598 -22.51 -8.68 -44.14
CA GLU A 598 -23.59 -8.58 -43.14
C GLU A 598 -23.16 -7.96 -41.80
N LEU A 599 -21.86 -8.00 -41.46
CA LEU A 599 -21.30 -7.39 -40.24
C LEU A 599 -20.71 -6.00 -40.49
N ILE A 600 -20.61 -5.60 -41.75
CA ILE A 600 -19.83 -4.42 -42.20
C ILE A 600 -20.70 -3.44 -42.98
N ALA A 601 -21.77 -3.92 -43.62
CA ALA A 601 -22.84 -3.09 -44.16
C ALA A 601 -23.48 -2.27 -43.04
N ILE A 602 -23.81 -1.03 -43.39
CA ILE A 602 -24.24 0.01 -42.44
C ILE A 602 -25.76 0.23 -42.49
N ASP A 603 -26.50 -0.55 -43.29
CA ASP A 603 -27.97 -0.46 -43.35
C ASP A 603 -28.65 -1.13 -42.15
#